data_AF-A0A2N4SNS2-F1
#
_entry.id   AF-A0A2N4SNS2-F1
#
_cell.length_a   1.000
_cell.length_b   1.000
_cell.length_c   1.000
_cell.angle_alpha   90.00
_cell.angle_beta   90.00
_cell.angle_gamma   90.00
#
_symmetry.space_group_name_H-M   'P 1'
#
loop_
_entity.id
_entity.type
_entity.pdbx_description
1 polymer ?
#
loop_
_entity_poly.entity_id
_entity_poly.type
_entity_poly.pdbx_seq_one_letter_code
_entity_poly.pdbx_strand_id
1 'polypeptide(L)'
;MARLLDCFSPFIAFGLGLDASIAAGRPTLPHDDAQREALRLLDIARADARDAGASATQIESAAFAMVAWLDEILGRHPDAVDGAAPLQVQLFNSNNAHSEFFHHLSALGAHDHEVREVYWHALAHGFKGQYYFESGDEGELGKLKDLHGRQLQPRPAELEGLAQEGAALPPHDVRDLHDPRGLAALRRRRRDRTLRRTAAALAVLLPSLVLLWLWQAGPPAADTALTQRIDQQLASYACADLEASIDADGRPRVTGFVSQRDDLLKVADDVAAIPGVRAPHFNIGLRVWPHCEVFAILKPSQARNRQKKHGLSVSAPSAIDGRLREGDAVRVQVVAPHHESYIWVDYFTADGSVMHLNTGPAPTRLRAGESLELGRDIPSSWLVSPPFGNVMITVLSAPMPFSETSGRPPYEMASAYLLRLREALAASKNSERLIADLISLETVAR
;
A
#
# COMPACT_ATOMS: atom_id res chain seq x y z
N MET A 1 7.20 -39.23 -19.19
CA MET A 1 5.91 -38.59 -18.83
C MET A 1 5.85 -37.30 -19.63
N ALA A 2 4.69 -36.91 -20.15
CA ALA A 2 4.53 -35.59 -20.75
C ALA A 2 4.67 -34.52 -19.66
N ARG A 3 5.24 -33.36 -19.99
CA ARG A 3 5.38 -32.24 -19.05
C ARG A 3 4.04 -31.53 -18.96
N LEU A 4 3.72 -30.91 -17.82
CA LEU A 4 2.46 -30.19 -17.66
C LEU A 4 2.22 -29.15 -18.77
N LEU A 5 3.27 -28.43 -19.19
CA LEU A 5 3.24 -27.48 -20.30
C LEU A 5 2.82 -28.11 -21.65
N ASP A 6 3.25 -29.35 -21.92
CA ASP A 6 2.97 -30.04 -23.18
C ASP A 6 1.45 -30.21 -23.39
N CYS A 7 0.71 -30.49 -22.31
CA CYS A 7 -0.75 -30.60 -22.30
C CYS A 7 -1.46 -29.28 -22.69
N PHE A 8 -0.86 -28.12 -22.38
CA PHE A 8 -1.40 -26.81 -22.75
C PHE A 8 -0.90 -26.32 -24.13
N SER A 9 -0.01 -27.05 -24.81
CA SER A 9 0.55 -26.62 -26.10
C SER A 9 -0.50 -26.27 -27.18
N PRO A 10 -1.61 -27.01 -27.34
CA PRO A 10 -2.67 -26.63 -28.28
C PRO A 10 -3.36 -25.30 -27.92
N PHE A 11 -3.57 -25.04 -26.63
CA PHE A 11 -4.15 -23.79 -26.13
C PHE A 11 -3.19 -22.61 -26.32
N ILE A 12 -1.89 -22.81 -26.04
CA ILE A 12 -0.84 -21.80 -26.26
C ILE A 12 -0.71 -21.47 -27.77
N ALA A 13 -0.70 -22.48 -28.63
CA ALA A 13 -0.65 -22.27 -30.08
C ALA A 13 -1.86 -21.50 -30.61
N PHE A 14 -3.06 -21.77 -30.08
CA PHE A 14 -4.27 -21.01 -30.37
C PHE A 14 -4.16 -19.54 -29.93
N GLY A 15 -3.77 -19.29 -28.67
CA GLY A 15 -3.62 -17.93 -28.13
C GLY A 15 -2.60 -17.09 -28.90
N LEU A 16 -1.42 -17.65 -29.21
CA LEU A 16 -0.40 -16.99 -30.03
C LEU A 16 -0.88 -16.72 -31.47
N GLY A 17 -1.63 -17.65 -32.07
CA GLY A 17 -2.22 -17.47 -33.40
C GLY A 17 -3.28 -16.36 -33.44
N LEU A 18 -4.09 -16.26 -32.38
CA LEU A 18 -5.07 -15.21 -32.18
C LEU A 18 -4.39 -13.85 -32.00
N ASP A 19 -3.42 -13.75 -31.08
CA ASP A 19 -2.67 -12.52 -30.80
C ASP A 19 -1.96 -11.97 -32.06
N ALA A 20 -1.23 -12.84 -32.78
CA ALA A 20 -0.56 -12.47 -34.02
C ALA A 20 -1.55 -12.02 -35.11
N SER A 21 -2.79 -12.51 -35.10
CA SER A 21 -3.83 -12.11 -36.05
C SER A 21 -4.46 -10.77 -35.67
N ILE A 22 -4.74 -10.55 -34.38
CA ILE A 22 -5.19 -9.25 -33.84
C ILE A 22 -4.14 -8.16 -34.13
N ALA A 23 -2.88 -8.41 -33.77
CA ALA A 23 -1.78 -7.45 -33.96
C ALA A 23 -1.52 -7.12 -35.43
N ALA A 24 -1.78 -8.05 -36.35
CA ALA A 24 -1.65 -7.85 -37.79
C ALA A 24 -2.93 -7.35 -38.49
N GLY A 25 -4.03 -7.12 -37.76
CA GLY A 25 -5.33 -6.74 -38.33
C GLY A 25 -5.90 -7.76 -39.32
N ARG A 26 -5.58 -9.05 -39.14
CA ARG A 26 -6.06 -10.15 -40.01
C ARG A 26 -7.44 -10.62 -39.54
N PRO A 27 -8.26 -11.24 -40.42
CA PRO A 27 -9.51 -11.87 -40.01
C PRO A 27 -9.27 -12.91 -38.92
N THR A 28 -9.90 -12.72 -37.76
CA THR A 28 -9.92 -13.64 -36.62
C THR A 28 -11.25 -14.41 -36.57
N LEU A 29 -11.34 -15.38 -35.65
CA LEU A 29 -12.65 -15.87 -35.20
C LEU A 29 -13.38 -14.72 -34.46
N PRO A 30 -14.71 -14.62 -34.54
CA PRO A 30 -15.48 -13.74 -33.65
C PRO A 30 -15.12 -13.97 -32.18
N HIS A 31 -15.21 -12.92 -31.35
CA HIS A 31 -14.81 -12.98 -29.93
C HIS A 31 -15.42 -14.20 -29.18
N ASP A 32 -16.72 -14.43 -29.33
CA ASP A 32 -17.43 -15.53 -28.66
C ASP A 32 -17.07 -16.92 -29.23
N ASP A 33 -16.67 -16.99 -30.51
CA ASP A 33 -16.15 -18.22 -31.12
C ASP A 33 -14.74 -18.53 -30.59
N ALA A 34 -13.92 -17.49 -30.41
CA ALA A 34 -12.60 -17.60 -29.82
C ALA A 34 -12.67 -18.03 -28.33
N GLN A 35 -13.60 -17.47 -27.54
CA GLN A 35 -13.86 -17.93 -26.17
C GLN A 35 -14.31 -19.40 -26.11
N ARG A 36 -15.22 -19.83 -27.01
CA ARG A 36 -15.69 -21.22 -27.05
C ARG A 36 -14.60 -22.21 -27.45
N GLU A 37 -13.75 -21.85 -28.42
CA GLU A 37 -12.62 -22.70 -28.81
C GLU A 37 -11.55 -22.76 -27.70
N ALA A 38 -11.28 -21.64 -27.02
CA ALA A 38 -10.41 -21.60 -25.86
C ALA A 38 -10.87 -22.54 -24.73
N LEU A 39 -12.15 -22.49 -24.38
CA LEU A 39 -12.76 -23.39 -23.38
C LEU A 39 -12.60 -24.86 -23.78
N ARG A 40 -12.88 -25.19 -25.05
CA ARG A 40 -12.73 -26.55 -25.60
C ARG A 40 -11.28 -27.05 -25.50
N LEU A 41 -10.30 -26.20 -25.83
CA LEU A 41 -8.87 -26.52 -25.73
C LEU A 41 -8.40 -26.64 -24.29
N LEU A 42 -8.93 -25.83 -23.37
CA LEU A 42 -8.60 -25.86 -21.95
C LEU A 42 -9.11 -27.15 -21.28
N ASP A 43 -10.31 -27.61 -21.63
CA ASP A 43 -10.86 -28.87 -21.11
C ASP A 43 -10.10 -30.10 -21.62
N ILE A 44 -9.58 -30.06 -22.85
CA ILE A 44 -8.64 -31.07 -23.36
C ILE A 44 -7.33 -31.02 -22.58
N ALA A 45 -6.71 -29.85 -22.41
CA ALA A 45 -5.47 -29.70 -21.64
C ALA A 45 -5.62 -30.20 -20.19
N ARG A 46 -6.76 -29.92 -19.56
CA ARG A 46 -7.12 -30.46 -18.23
C ARG A 46 -7.26 -31.98 -18.22
N ALA A 47 -7.80 -32.60 -19.27
CA ALA A 47 -7.90 -34.05 -19.38
C ALA A 47 -6.53 -34.69 -19.59
N ASP A 48 -5.76 -34.21 -20.57
CA ASP A 48 -4.42 -34.69 -20.90
C ASP A 48 -3.47 -34.58 -19.69
N ALA A 49 -3.57 -33.50 -18.91
CA ALA A 49 -2.77 -33.33 -17.70
C ALA A 49 -3.15 -34.29 -16.56
N ARG A 50 -4.44 -34.68 -16.43
CA ARG A 50 -4.87 -35.72 -15.47
C ARG A 50 -4.31 -37.08 -15.88
N ASP A 51 -4.38 -37.41 -17.17
CA ASP A 51 -3.87 -38.67 -17.72
C ASP A 51 -2.34 -38.75 -17.68
N ALA A 52 -1.64 -37.60 -17.76
CA ALA A 52 -0.20 -37.49 -17.51
C ALA A 52 0.19 -37.64 -16.03
N GLY A 53 -0.77 -37.57 -15.10
CA GLY A 53 -0.58 -37.77 -13.65
C GLY A 53 -0.41 -36.50 -12.82
N ALA A 54 -0.69 -35.31 -13.37
CA ALA A 54 -0.63 -34.07 -12.61
C ALA A 54 -1.78 -33.98 -11.58
N SER A 55 -1.51 -33.38 -10.41
CA SER A 55 -2.53 -33.20 -9.38
C SER A 55 -3.56 -32.13 -9.76
N ALA A 56 -4.79 -32.25 -9.23
CA ALA A 56 -5.84 -31.27 -9.50
C ALA A 56 -5.43 -29.82 -9.18
N THR A 57 -4.65 -29.61 -8.11
CA THR A 57 -4.11 -28.29 -7.74
C THR A 57 -3.15 -27.74 -8.78
N GLN A 58 -2.23 -28.56 -9.31
CA GLN A 58 -1.31 -28.14 -10.38
C GLN A 58 -2.07 -27.82 -11.67
N ILE A 59 -3.07 -28.63 -12.01
CA ILE A 59 -3.88 -28.47 -13.22
C ILE A 59 -4.70 -27.18 -13.19
N GLU A 60 -5.38 -26.90 -12.08
CA GLU A 60 -6.19 -25.67 -11.98
C GLU A 60 -5.34 -24.41 -11.84
N SER A 61 -4.16 -24.48 -11.19
CA SER A 61 -3.20 -23.37 -11.17
C SER A 61 -2.61 -23.09 -12.57
N ALA A 62 -2.25 -24.12 -13.32
CA ALA A 62 -1.80 -23.99 -14.71
C ALA A 62 -2.91 -23.47 -15.64
N ALA A 63 -4.15 -23.96 -15.48
CA ALA A 63 -5.31 -23.48 -16.23
C ALA A 63 -5.61 -22.00 -15.93
N PHE A 64 -5.47 -21.57 -14.66
CA PHE A 64 -5.61 -20.16 -14.27
C PHE A 64 -4.58 -19.27 -14.98
N ALA A 65 -3.30 -19.66 -15.00
CA ALA A 65 -2.25 -18.91 -15.68
C ALA A 65 -2.53 -18.72 -17.18
N MET A 66 -2.97 -19.79 -17.84
CA MET A 66 -3.29 -19.80 -19.26
C MET A 66 -4.53 -18.96 -19.58
N VAL A 67 -5.55 -19.00 -18.72
CA VAL A 67 -6.76 -18.18 -18.85
C VAL A 67 -6.48 -16.69 -18.62
N ALA A 68 -5.68 -16.34 -17.61
CA ALA A 68 -5.27 -14.96 -17.35
C ALA A 68 -4.56 -14.33 -18.57
N TRP A 69 -3.63 -15.09 -19.17
CA TRP A 69 -2.94 -14.65 -20.39
C TRP A 69 -3.86 -14.55 -21.61
N LEU A 70 -4.75 -15.51 -21.83
CA LEU A 70 -5.65 -15.45 -22.97
C LEU A 70 -6.71 -14.36 -22.85
N ASP A 71 -7.22 -14.06 -21.65
CA ASP A 71 -8.13 -12.94 -21.44
C ASP A 71 -7.48 -11.59 -21.77
N GLU A 72 -6.17 -11.41 -21.55
CA GLU A 72 -5.42 -10.21 -21.96
C GLU A 72 -5.26 -10.10 -23.50
N ILE A 73 -5.29 -11.23 -24.21
CA ILE A 73 -5.36 -11.26 -25.69
C ILE A 73 -6.78 -10.95 -26.16
N LEU A 74 -7.80 -11.59 -25.57
CA LEU A 74 -9.22 -11.39 -25.91
C LEU A 74 -9.70 -9.97 -25.62
N GLY A 75 -9.20 -9.33 -24.56
CA GLY A 75 -9.46 -7.92 -24.24
C GLY A 75 -8.93 -6.93 -25.28
N ARG A 76 -8.09 -7.38 -26.22
CA ARG A 76 -7.62 -6.60 -27.39
C ARG A 76 -8.32 -6.98 -28.69
N HIS A 77 -9.30 -7.88 -28.66
CA HIS A 77 -10.02 -8.33 -29.84
C HIS A 77 -10.89 -7.20 -30.43
N PRO A 78 -10.92 -6.99 -31.76
CA PRO A 78 -11.69 -5.90 -32.36
C PRO A 78 -13.21 -6.01 -32.12
N ASP A 79 -13.73 -7.24 -32.03
CA ASP A 79 -15.15 -7.51 -31.73
C ASP A 79 -15.44 -7.66 -30.22
N ALA A 80 -14.55 -7.20 -29.33
CA ALA A 80 -14.81 -7.24 -27.89
C ALA A 80 -16.00 -6.34 -27.52
N VAL A 81 -17.10 -6.94 -27.06
CA VAL A 81 -18.33 -6.22 -26.69
C VAL A 81 -18.33 -5.91 -25.19
N ASP A 82 -18.66 -4.66 -24.84
CA ASP A 82 -18.94 -4.26 -23.46
C ASP A 82 -20.02 -5.17 -22.84
N GLY A 83 -19.59 -6.06 -21.93
CA GLY A 83 -20.48 -6.95 -21.18
C GLY A 83 -20.28 -8.46 -21.43
N ALA A 84 -19.44 -8.88 -22.38
CA ALA A 84 -19.04 -10.28 -22.47
C ALA A 84 -18.17 -10.66 -21.24
N ALA A 85 -18.56 -11.70 -20.50
CA ALA A 85 -17.79 -12.14 -19.32
C ALA A 85 -16.44 -12.74 -19.76
N PRO A 86 -15.29 -12.28 -19.21
CA PRO A 86 -13.99 -12.88 -19.51
C PRO A 86 -13.89 -14.29 -18.91
N LEU A 87 -12.99 -15.12 -19.43
CA LEU A 87 -12.88 -16.53 -19.06
C LEU A 87 -12.52 -16.71 -17.57
N GLN A 88 -11.75 -15.79 -16.99
CA GLN A 88 -11.46 -15.72 -15.55
C GLN A 88 -12.72 -15.62 -14.67
N VAL A 89 -13.75 -14.87 -15.11
CA VAL A 89 -15.03 -14.77 -14.42
C VAL A 89 -15.83 -16.06 -14.59
N GLN A 90 -15.88 -16.59 -15.82
CA GLN A 90 -16.65 -17.79 -16.16
C GLN A 90 -16.13 -19.06 -15.44
N LEU A 91 -14.81 -19.18 -15.26
CA LEU A 91 -14.15 -20.41 -14.76
C LEU A 91 -13.70 -20.33 -13.31
N PHE A 92 -13.22 -19.16 -12.86
CA PHE A 92 -12.56 -19.01 -11.56
C PHE A 92 -13.27 -18.02 -10.62
N ASN A 93 -14.36 -17.37 -11.07
CA ASN A 93 -15.05 -16.30 -10.34
C ASN A 93 -14.09 -15.17 -9.92
N SER A 94 -13.03 -14.95 -10.69
CA SER A 94 -12.07 -13.85 -10.55
C SER A 94 -12.40 -12.78 -11.57
N ASN A 95 -12.19 -11.51 -11.22
CA ASN A 95 -12.16 -10.37 -12.13
C ASN A 95 -10.81 -9.63 -12.10
N ASN A 96 -9.78 -10.26 -11.52
CA ASN A 96 -8.50 -9.68 -11.15
C ASN A 96 -7.33 -10.62 -11.52
N ALA A 97 -7.52 -11.49 -12.53
CA ALA A 97 -6.52 -12.47 -12.93
C ALA A 97 -5.18 -11.82 -13.35
N HIS A 98 -5.21 -10.57 -13.80
CA HIS A 98 -4.02 -9.75 -14.09
C HIS A 98 -3.09 -9.52 -12.90
N SER A 99 -3.58 -9.61 -11.67
CA SER A 99 -2.79 -9.49 -10.43
C SER A 99 -2.69 -10.81 -9.68
N GLU A 100 -3.78 -11.57 -9.56
CA GLU A 100 -3.80 -12.91 -8.96
C GLU A 100 -2.79 -13.87 -9.59
N PHE A 101 -2.49 -13.73 -10.89
CA PHE A 101 -1.41 -14.45 -11.56
C PHE A 101 -0.07 -14.31 -10.83
N PHE A 102 0.32 -13.09 -10.44
CA PHE A 102 1.60 -12.83 -9.78
C PHE A 102 1.60 -13.30 -8.32
N HIS A 103 0.44 -13.27 -7.66
CA HIS A 103 0.27 -13.89 -6.34
C HIS A 103 0.46 -15.41 -6.40
N HIS A 104 -0.19 -16.10 -7.35
CA HIS A 104 0.00 -17.54 -7.53
C HIS A 104 1.46 -17.87 -7.90
N LEU A 105 2.07 -17.10 -8.82
CA LEU A 105 3.46 -17.30 -9.24
C LEU A 105 4.46 -17.15 -8.07
N SER A 106 4.27 -16.15 -7.22
CA SER A 106 5.13 -15.92 -6.04
C SER A 106 4.90 -16.95 -4.92
N ALA A 107 3.71 -17.55 -4.85
CA ALA A 107 3.38 -18.63 -3.91
C ALA A 107 3.96 -20.00 -4.30
N LEU A 108 4.42 -20.18 -5.55
CA LEU A 108 4.99 -21.45 -6.01
C LEU A 108 6.26 -21.80 -5.22
N GLY A 109 6.28 -22.98 -4.63
CA GLY A 109 7.40 -23.52 -3.88
C GLY A 109 8.50 -24.10 -4.76
N ALA A 110 9.56 -24.60 -4.12
CA ALA A 110 10.70 -25.20 -4.80
C ALA A 110 10.35 -26.47 -5.60
N HIS A 111 9.25 -27.17 -5.26
CA HIS A 111 8.85 -28.41 -5.93
C HIS A 111 7.86 -28.19 -7.10
N ASP A 112 7.28 -26.99 -7.23
CA ASP A 112 6.24 -26.69 -8.22
C ASP A 112 6.81 -26.34 -9.60
N HIS A 113 7.92 -26.97 -10.01
CA HIS A 113 8.66 -26.65 -11.24
C HIS A 113 7.78 -26.70 -12.50
N GLU A 114 6.89 -27.69 -12.60
CA GLU A 114 6.00 -27.86 -13.76
C GLU A 114 4.94 -26.75 -13.87
N VAL A 115 4.41 -26.29 -12.73
CA VAL A 115 3.47 -25.16 -12.71
C VAL A 115 4.22 -23.85 -12.96
N ARG A 116 5.40 -23.69 -12.37
CA ARG A 116 6.28 -22.53 -12.58
C ARG A 116 6.64 -22.35 -14.06
N GLU A 117 6.83 -23.46 -14.78
CA GLU A 117 7.04 -23.44 -16.23
C GLU A 117 5.83 -22.87 -16.98
N VAL A 118 4.60 -23.31 -16.68
CA VAL A 118 3.38 -22.79 -17.33
C VAL A 118 3.23 -21.29 -17.09
N TYR A 119 3.43 -20.81 -15.85
CA TYR A 119 3.42 -19.39 -15.55
C TYR A 119 4.54 -18.61 -16.26
N TRP A 120 5.76 -19.15 -16.28
CA TRP A 120 6.87 -18.50 -16.97
C TRP A 120 6.63 -18.41 -18.49
N HIS A 121 6.01 -19.43 -19.09
CA HIS A 121 5.63 -19.40 -20.49
C HIS A 121 4.57 -18.34 -20.80
N ALA A 122 3.58 -18.10 -19.94
CA ALA A 122 2.65 -16.98 -20.11
C ALA A 122 3.39 -15.62 -20.16
N LEU A 123 4.36 -15.40 -19.27
CA LEU A 123 5.21 -14.20 -19.27
C LEU A 123 6.10 -14.10 -20.52
N ALA A 124 6.69 -15.22 -20.95
CA ALA A 124 7.50 -15.29 -22.18
C ALA A 124 6.65 -15.04 -23.45
N HIS A 125 5.37 -15.38 -23.41
CA HIS A 125 4.37 -15.10 -24.45
C HIS A 125 3.66 -13.75 -24.28
N GLY A 126 4.25 -12.83 -23.51
CA GLY A 126 3.87 -11.41 -23.49
C GLY A 126 2.79 -11.02 -22.50
N PHE A 127 2.37 -11.92 -21.59
CA PHE A 127 1.47 -11.54 -20.49
C PHE A 127 2.09 -10.44 -19.63
N LYS A 128 1.39 -9.32 -19.48
CA LYS A 128 1.81 -8.20 -18.63
C LYS A 128 1.04 -8.15 -17.31
N GLY A 129 -0.25 -8.44 -17.34
CA GLY A 129 -1.18 -8.26 -16.24
C GLY A 129 -1.04 -6.88 -15.59
N GLN A 130 -0.81 -6.84 -14.29
CA GLN A 130 -0.65 -5.60 -13.53
C GLN A 130 0.52 -4.70 -13.98
N TYR A 131 1.48 -5.23 -14.75
CA TYR A 131 2.62 -4.49 -15.30
C TYR A 131 2.35 -3.98 -16.73
N TYR A 132 1.09 -3.79 -17.14
CA TYR A 132 0.70 -3.38 -18.49
C TYR A 132 1.43 -2.12 -19.03
N PHE A 133 1.83 -1.22 -18.11
CA PHE A 133 2.56 0.01 -18.39
C PHE A 133 4.05 -0.19 -18.70
N GLU A 134 4.65 -1.33 -18.33
CA GLU A 134 6.05 -1.61 -18.63
C GLU A 134 6.25 -1.97 -20.11
N SER A 135 7.43 -1.64 -20.64
CA SER A 135 7.81 -1.88 -22.04
C SER A 135 9.25 -2.38 -22.10
N GLY A 136 9.45 -3.60 -22.63
CA GLY A 136 10.73 -4.29 -22.56
C GLY A 136 10.95 -5.03 -21.24
N ASP A 137 12.13 -5.64 -21.10
CA ASP A 137 12.48 -6.52 -19.97
C ASP A 137 13.37 -5.82 -18.90
N GLU A 138 13.52 -4.50 -18.95
CA GLU A 138 14.28 -3.73 -17.94
C GLU A 138 13.49 -3.45 -16.63
N GLY A 139 12.17 -3.66 -16.66
CA GLY A 139 11.24 -3.40 -15.55
C GLY A 139 11.13 -4.54 -14.51
N GLU A 140 10.14 -4.44 -13.62
CA GLU A 140 9.85 -5.51 -12.65
C GLU A 140 9.37 -6.79 -13.33
N LEU A 141 8.65 -6.69 -14.45
CA LEU A 141 8.18 -7.85 -15.22
C LEU A 141 9.36 -8.68 -15.77
N GLY A 142 10.43 -8.02 -16.21
CA GLY A 142 11.66 -8.66 -16.67
C GLY A 142 12.41 -9.34 -15.52
N LYS A 143 12.53 -8.68 -14.36
CA LYS A 143 13.12 -9.29 -13.14
C LYS A 143 12.38 -10.55 -12.71
N LEU A 144 11.05 -10.57 -12.82
CA LEU A 144 10.23 -11.75 -12.54
C LEU A 144 10.46 -12.87 -13.57
N LYS A 145 10.53 -12.55 -14.86
CA LYS A 145 10.91 -13.50 -15.92
C LYS A 145 12.27 -14.15 -15.63
N ASP A 146 13.27 -13.37 -15.27
CA ASP A 146 14.60 -13.87 -14.91
C ASP A 146 14.59 -14.75 -13.66
N LEU A 147 13.98 -14.25 -12.57
CA LEU A 147 13.92 -14.92 -11.28
C LEU A 147 13.29 -16.31 -11.41
N HIS A 148 12.17 -16.43 -12.14
CA HIS A 148 11.46 -17.69 -12.31
C HIS A 148 12.09 -18.56 -13.40
N GLY A 149 12.65 -17.96 -14.47
CA GLY A 149 13.35 -18.67 -15.55
C GLY A 149 14.58 -19.45 -15.06
N ARG A 150 15.35 -18.86 -14.14
CA ARG A 150 16.51 -19.52 -13.51
C ARG A 150 16.15 -20.77 -12.70
N GLN A 151 14.87 -20.93 -12.32
CA GLN A 151 14.33 -22.03 -11.50
C GLN A 151 13.63 -23.12 -12.34
N LEU A 152 13.59 -22.99 -13.67
CA LEU A 152 13.01 -23.98 -14.57
C LEU A 152 13.96 -25.17 -14.83
N GLN A 153 13.38 -26.31 -15.18
CA GLN A 153 14.11 -27.54 -15.54
C GLN A 153 13.55 -28.11 -16.86
N PRO A 154 14.32 -28.09 -17.97
CA PRO A 154 15.63 -27.49 -18.12
C PRO A 154 15.57 -25.95 -18.10
N ARG A 155 16.71 -25.31 -17.78
CA ARG A 155 16.82 -23.85 -17.80
C ARG A 155 16.71 -23.33 -19.26
N PRO A 156 15.96 -22.26 -19.54
CA PRO A 156 16.03 -21.54 -20.81
C PRO A 156 17.46 -21.10 -21.13
N ALA A 157 17.82 -21.10 -22.41
CA ALA A 157 19.13 -20.59 -22.83
C ALA A 157 19.17 -19.06 -22.73
N GLU A 158 20.10 -18.53 -21.92
CA GLU A 158 20.35 -17.09 -21.82
C GLU A 158 20.94 -16.57 -23.14
N LEU A 159 20.27 -15.59 -23.76
CA LEU A 159 20.66 -14.99 -25.04
C LEU A 159 21.70 -13.85 -24.90
N GLU A 160 22.04 -13.45 -23.68
CA GLU A 160 22.82 -12.23 -23.38
C GLU A 160 24.34 -12.44 -23.38
N GLY A 161 24.83 -13.67 -23.58
CA GLY A 161 26.23 -14.06 -23.47
C GLY A 161 27.20 -13.56 -24.56
N LEU A 162 26.92 -12.44 -25.25
CA LEU A 162 27.78 -11.88 -26.30
C LEU A 162 28.05 -10.37 -26.20
N ALA A 163 27.66 -9.69 -25.12
CA ALA A 163 27.94 -8.27 -24.93
C ALA A 163 28.69 -7.98 -23.61
N GLN A 164 29.98 -7.64 -23.77
CA GLN A 164 30.77 -6.77 -22.88
C GLN A 164 31.30 -7.35 -21.55
N GLU A 165 32.38 -8.13 -21.67
CA GLU A 165 33.44 -8.12 -20.65
C GLU A 165 34.15 -6.74 -20.64
N GLY A 166 34.39 -6.18 -19.46
CA GLY A 166 35.04 -4.88 -19.25
C GLY A 166 35.82 -4.83 -17.93
N ALA A 167 37.06 -5.31 -17.98
CA ALA A 167 37.95 -5.59 -16.85
C ALA A 167 38.04 -4.54 -15.71
N ALA A 168 38.22 -5.04 -14.48
CA ALA A 168 38.61 -4.26 -13.30
C ALA A 168 40.14 -4.13 -13.14
N LEU A 169 40.61 -3.18 -12.33
CA LEU A 169 41.68 -3.34 -11.29
C LEU A 169 41.92 -2.03 -10.47
N PRO A 170 42.24 -2.10 -9.15
CA PRO A 170 42.67 -0.99 -8.27
C PRO A 170 44.25 -0.96 -8.20
N PRO A 171 45.01 -0.33 -7.25
CA PRO A 171 44.76 0.19 -5.87
C PRO A 171 45.43 1.59 -5.57
N HIS A 172 45.46 2.20 -4.35
CA HIS A 172 46.21 1.83 -3.13
C HIS A 172 45.88 2.70 -1.88
N ASP A 173 46.40 2.25 -0.72
CA ASP A 173 46.19 2.66 0.68
C ASP A 173 47.36 3.51 1.24
N VAL A 174 47.11 4.43 2.20
CA VAL A 174 48.02 4.72 3.34
C VAL A 174 47.30 5.34 4.56
N ARG A 175 47.67 4.88 5.77
CA ARG A 175 47.50 5.51 7.12
C ARG A 175 48.55 6.65 7.36
N ASP A 176 48.72 7.37 8.48
CA ASP A 176 48.35 7.24 9.91
C ASP A 176 48.48 8.61 10.70
N LEU A 177 47.98 8.65 11.94
CA LEU A 177 48.26 9.53 13.14
C LEU A 177 49.01 10.90 13.06
N HIS A 178 48.54 11.97 13.78
CA HIS A 178 49.04 12.41 15.13
C HIS A 178 48.46 13.76 15.72
N ASP A 179 48.48 13.90 17.05
CA ASP A 179 48.22 15.07 17.97
C ASP A 179 49.40 15.15 19.00
N PRO A 180 49.88 16.28 19.64
CA PRO A 180 49.09 17.32 20.36
C PRO A 180 49.54 18.82 20.44
N ARG A 181 48.53 19.71 20.63
CA ARG A 181 48.44 20.90 21.56
C ARG A 181 49.46 22.08 21.55
N GLY A 182 48.92 23.30 21.75
CA GLY A 182 49.54 24.41 22.53
C GLY A 182 48.95 25.80 22.20
N LEU A 183 48.78 26.79 23.09
CA LEU A 183 48.95 27.00 24.52
C LEU A 183 48.37 28.42 24.84
N ALA A 184 47.95 28.65 26.07
CA ALA A 184 47.00 29.68 26.50
C ALA A 184 47.52 31.13 26.73
N ALA A 185 46.55 32.03 26.99
CA ALA A 185 46.62 33.29 27.75
C ALA A 185 47.15 34.53 26.99
N LEU A 186 46.64 35.76 27.20
CA LEU A 186 46.27 36.50 28.42
C LEU A 186 45.10 37.52 28.10
N ARG A 187 44.60 38.50 28.91
CA ARG A 187 44.88 39.05 30.26
C ARG A 187 43.65 39.86 30.81
N ARG A 188 43.25 39.62 32.07
CA ARG A 188 42.73 40.60 33.10
C ARG A 188 41.45 41.45 32.83
N ARG A 189 40.37 41.25 33.61
CA ARG A 189 40.02 41.85 34.95
C ARG A 189 39.60 43.34 34.88
N ARG A 190 38.36 43.74 35.18
CA ARG A 190 37.52 43.60 36.42
C ARG A 190 37.75 44.72 37.45
N ARG A 191 36.72 45.55 37.66
CA ARG A 191 36.01 45.84 38.94
C ARG A 191 34.78 46.72 38.61
N ASP A 192 33.57 46.42 39.10
CA ASP A 192 33.04 46.70 40.46
C ASP A 192 33.12 48.22 40.80
N ARG A 193 32.10 48.90 41.35
CA ARG A 193 30.88 48.42 42.02
C ARG A 193 29.90 49.57 42.36
N THR A 194 28.59 49.31 42.26
CA THR A 194 27.50 49.79 43.18
C THR A 194 27.22 51.31 43.34
N LEU A 195 26.09 51.80 43.88
CA LEU A 195 24.90 51.18 44.52
C LEU A 195 23.58 51.80 44.01
N ARG A 196 22.60 50.92 43.77
CA ARG A 196 21.20 50.95 44.26
C ARG A 196 20.68 52.23 44.96
N ARG A 197 19.66 52.89 44.39
CA ARG A 197 18.51 53.51 45.10
C ARG A 197 17.26 53.66 44.20
N THR A 198 16.41 52.62 44.07
CA THR A 198 14.99 52.70 43.61
C THR A 198 14.27 51.33 43.76
N ALA A 199 14.39 50.67 44.91
CA ALA A 199 14.00 49.26 45.09
C ALA A 199 12.54 48.99 45.52
N ALA A 200 11.65 49.99 45.49
CA ALA A 200 10.27 49.84 46.02
C ALA A 200 9.17 49.77 44.94
N ALA A 201 9.21 50.61 43.90
CA ALA A 201 8.27 50.51 42.78
C ALA A 201 8.55 49.28 41.89
N LEU A 202 9.82 48.87 41.82
CA LEU A 202 10.31 47.82 40.94
C LEU A 202 9.83 46.41 41.34
N ALA A 203 9.47 46.18 42.61
CA ALA A 203 9.06 44.88 43.12
C ALA A 203 7.65 44.43 42.68
N VAL A 204 6.80 45.38 42.24
CA VAL A 204 5.47 45.09 41.65
C VAL A 204 5.49 45.35 40.16
N LEU A 205 6.17 46.40 39.69
CA LEU A 205 6.28 46.70 38.26
C LEU A 205 7.09 45.66 37.48
N LEU A 206 8.17 45.07 38.01
CA LEU A 206 8.87 43.99 37.29
C LEU A 206 7.98 42.76 37.08
N PRO A 207 7.39 42.12 38.11
CA PRO A 207 6.57 40.94 37.87
C PRO A 207 5.30 41.24 37.06
N SER A 208 4.69 42.43 37.18
CA SER A 208 3.53 42.78 36.35
C SER A 208 3.91 43.14 34.91
N LEU A 209 5.04 43.82 34.66
CA LEU A 209 5.57 44.02 33.31
C LEU A 209 6.08 42.70 32.71
N VAL A 210 6.64 41.79 33.50
CA VAL A 210 7.03 40.45 33.05
C VAL A 210 5.79 39.61 32.74
N LEU A 211 4.71 39.68 33.53
CA LEU A 211 3.44 39.03 33.16
C LEU A 211 2.81 39.66 31.90
N LEU A 212 2.79 40.99 31.79
CA LEU A 212 2.30 41.67 30.57
C LEU A 212 3.17 41.33 29.35
N TRP A 213 4.48 41.22 29.55
CA TRP A 213 5.42 40.83 28.50
C TRP A 213 5.28 39.35 28.14
N LEU A 214 4.98 38.46 29.08
CA LEU A 214 4.65 37.04 28.82
C LEU A 214 3.24 36.86 28.21
N TRP A 215 2.33 37.82 28.38
CA TRP A 215 1.02 37.83 27.72
C TRP A 215 1.07 38.46 26.31
N GLN A 216 1.96 39.43 26.07
CA GLN A 216 2.14 40.05 24.74
C GLN A 216 3.21 39.37 23.88
N ALA A 217 4.24 38.78 24.49
CA ALA A 217 5.07 37.78 23.86
C ALA A 217 4.28 36.47 23.81
N GLY A 218 3.43 36.36 22.79
CA GLY A 218 3.06 35.06 22.26
C GLY A 218 4.31 34.24 21.87
N PRO A 219 4.15 32.95 21.49
CA PRO A 219 5.28 32.10 21.13
C PRO A 219 6.22 32.82 20.15
N PRO A 220 7.56 32.78 20.37
CA PRO A 220 8.48 33.66 19.68
C PRO A 220 8.24 33.69 18.17
N ALA A 221 8.18 34.89 17.59
CA ALA A 221 7.97 35.05 16.15
C ALA A 221 9.03 34.33 15.30
N ALA A 222 10.22 34.12 15.88
CA ALA A 222 11.29 33.31 15.27
C ALA A 222 10.96 31.81 15.23
N ASP A 223 10.29 31.28 16.25
CA ASP A 223 9.93 29.86 16.36
C ASP A 223 8.77 29.55 15.41
N THR A 224 7.73 30.40 15.39
CA THR A 224 6.62 30.27 14.42
C THR A 224 7.11 30.42 12.97
N ALA A 225 8.01 31.36 12.69
CA ALA A 225 8.62 31.50 11.35
C ALA A 225 9.62 30.37 11.01
N LEU A 226 10.14 29.62 11.99
CA LEU A 226 10.94 28.42 11.74
C LEU A 226 10.02 27.23 11.43
N THR A 227 9.03 26.96 12.28
CA THR A 227 8.04 25.88 12.09
C THR A 227 7.33 26.03 10.74
N GLN A 228 6.87 27.23 10.39
CA GLN A 228 6.20 27.48 9.10
C GLN A 228 7.09 27.21 7.88
N ARG A 229 8.42 27.44 7.98
CA ARG A 229 9.37 27.09 6.90
C ARG A 229 9.59 25.58 6.81
N ILE A 230 9.60 24.89 7.95
CA ILE A 230 9.66 23.42 8.00
C ILE A 230 8.38 22.83 7.39
N ASP A 231 7.20 23.27 7.84
CA ASP A 231 5.91 22.82 7.31
C ASP A 231 5.80 23.04 5.78
N GLN A 232 6.30 24.16 5.26
CA GLN A 232 6.33 24.42 3.82
C GLN A 232 7.23 23.44 3.05
N GLN A 233 8.36 23.01 3.62
CA GLN A 233 9.21 21.97 3.04
C GLN A 233 8.53 20.58 3.12
N LEU A 234 7.94 20.26 4.28
CA LEU A 234 7.23 19.00 4.51
C LEU A 234 6.02 18.82 3.59
N ALA A 235 5.33 19.91 3.23
CA ALA A 235 4.22 19.90 2.28
C ALA A 235 4.60 19.52 0.83
N SER A 236 5.89 19.38 0.51
CA SER A 236 6.34 18.89 -0.81
C SER A 236 6.25 17.37 -0.99
N TYR A 237 6.08 16.61 0.10
CA TYR A 237 6.08 15.15 0.09
C TYR A 237 4.71 14.57 -0.30
N ALA A 238 4.70 13.70 -1.33
CA ALA A 238 3.47 13.10 -1.83
C ALA A 238 2.96 11.98 -0.90
N CYS A 239 1.66 12.01 -0.60
CA CYS A 239 1.01 11.03 0.29
C CYS A 239 1.70 10.94 1.66
N ALA A 240 2.09 12.10 2.21
CA ALA A 240 2.68 12.27 3.53
C ALA A 240 1.80 13.18 4.41
N ASP A 241 1.83 12.96 5.71
CA ASP A 241 1.21 13.84 6.71
C ASP A 241 2.26 14.04 7.80
N LEU A 242 2.95 15.18 7.74
CA LEU A 242 4.12 15.51 8.55
C LEU A 242 3.85 16.86 9.22
N GLU A 243 3.88 16.89 10.55
CA GLU A 243 3.67 18.09 11.36
C GLU A 243 4.97 18.46 12.08
N ALA A 244 5.40 19.72 11.94
CA ALA A 244 6.50 20.26 12.73
C ALA A 244 5.99 20.90 14.03
N SER A 245 6.75 20.70 15.10
CA SER A 245 6.54 21.32 16.41
C SER A 245 7.89 21.71 17.00
N ILE A 246 7.93 22.61 17.98
CA ILE A 246 9.15 22.90 18.75
C ILE A 246 8.99 22.25 20.13
N ASP A 247 10.00 21.50 20.57
CA ASP A 247 10.02 20.88 21.89
C ASP A 247 10.36 21.89 23.00
N ALA A 248 10.25 21.45 24.26
CA ALA A 248 10.52 22.30 25.42
C ALA A 248 12.01 22.72 25.54
N ASP A 249 12.92 22.04 24.84
CA ASP A 249 14.35 22.34 24.79
C ASP A 249 14.70 23.28 23.60
N GLY A 250 13.71 23.74 22.83
CA GLY A 250 13.87 24.63 21.70
C GLY A 250 14.32 23.95 20.40
N ARG A 251 14.15 22.63 20.28
CA ARG A 251 14.52 21.86 19.07
C ARG A 251 13.28 21.56 18.23
N PRO A 252 13.40 21.58 16.89
CA PRO A 252 12.30 21.16 16.04
C PRO A 252 12.09 19.65 16.09
N ARG A 253 10.85 19.24 16.36
CA ARG A 253 10.37 17.87 16.37
C ARG A 253 9.38 17.68 15.22
N VAL A 254 9.70 16.77 14.30
CA VAL A 254 8.81 16.41 13.18
C VAL A 254 8.17 15.05 13.47
N THR A 255 6.84 14.97 13.36
CA THR A 255 6.09 13.74 13.59
C THR A 255 5.09 13.49 12.47
N GLY A 256 4.90 12.22 12.08
CA GLY A 256 3.95 11.90 11.01
C GLY A 256 4.25 10.61 10.26
N PHE A 257 3.98 10.59 8.95
CA PHE A 257 4.37 9.51 8.05
C PHE A 257 4.72 9.99 6.64
N VAL A 258 5.47 9.16 5.92
CA VAL A 258 5.75 9.26 4.47
C VAL A 258 5.32 7.99 3.74
N SER A 259 5.14 8.08 2.43
CA SER A 259 4.68 6.97 1.58
C SER A 259 5.82 6.06 1.07
N GLN A 260 7.01 6.60 0.84
CA GLN A 260 8.18 5.87 0.36
C GLN A 260 9.24 5.69 1.46
N ARG A 261 10.07 4.65 1.36
CA ARG A 261 11.18 4.44 2.32
C ARG A 261 12.28 5.47 2.15
N ASP A 262 12.57 5.87 0.93
CA ASP A 262 13.64 6.83 0.61
C ASP A 262 13.30 8.23 1.15
N ASP A 263 12.01 8.57 1.18
CA ASP A 263 11.51 9.81 1.80
C ASP A 263 11.79 9.89 3.32
N LEU A 264 11.94 8.76 4.04
CA LEU A 264 12.28 8.79 5.48
C LEU A 264 13.64 9.44 5.74
N LEU A 265 14.63 9.14 4.89
CA LEU A 265 15.96 9.72 4.97
C LEU A 265 15.96 11.15 4.42
N LYS A 266 15.29 11.34 3.28
CA LYS A 266 15.19 12.63 2.60
C LYS A 266 14.54 13.72 3.46
N VAL A 267 13.47 13.40 4.21
CA VAL A 267 12.87 14.35 5.17
C VAL A 267 13.87 14.75 6.26
N ALA A 268 14.70 13.81 6.74
CA ALA A 268 15.68 14.11 7.76
C ALA A 268 16.77 15.08 7.25
N ASP A 269 17.27 14.83 6.03
CA ASP A 269 18.28 15.66 5.38
C ASP A 269 17.72 17.06 5.01
N ASP A 270 16.53 17.12 4.40
CA ASP A 270 15.84 18.36 4.06
C ASP A 270 15.62 19.25 5.29
N VAL A 271 15.11 18.69 6.39
CA VAL A 271 14.84 19.44 7.62
C VAL A 271 16.15 19.87 8.29
N ALA A 272 17.19 19.04 8.26
CA ALA A 272 18.52 19.40 8.77
C ALA A 272 19.19 20.52 7.95
N ALA A 273 18.89 20.63 6.65
CA ALA A 273 19.41 21.68 5.77
C ALA A 273 18.74 23.06 5.98
N ILE A 274 17.59 23.16 6.66
CA ILE A 274 16.87 24.42 6.86
C ILE A 274 17.65 25.38 7.78
N PRO A 275 17.97 26.62 7.35
CA PRO A 275 18.68 27.59 8.17
C PRO A 275 17.94 27.95 9.46
N GLY A 276 18.51 27.52 10.58
CA GLY A 276 17.98 27.72 11.94
C GLY A 276 17.68 26.41 12.68
N VAL A 277 17.51 25.30 11.98
CA VAL A 277 17.32 23.97 12.56
C VAL A 277 18.62 23.50 13.24
N ARG A 278 18.48 22.90 14.43
CA ARG A 278 19.60 22.26 15.17
C ARG A 278 19.10 21.00 15.87
N ALA A 279 19.78 19.88 15.62
CA ALA A 279 19.47 18.57 16.21
C ALA A 279 17.95 18.22 16.20
N PRO A 280 17.30 18.21 15.02
CA PRO A 280 15.88 17.88 14.91
C PRO A 280 15.58 16.47 15.41
N HIS A 281 14.43 16.29 16.05
CA HIS A 281 13.96 14.98 16.53
C HIS A 281 12.84 14.45 15.63
N PHE A 282 13.02 13.27 15.04
CA PHE A 282 12.06 12.66 14.12
C PHE A 282 11.28 11.54 14.78
N ASN A 283 9.97 11.49 14.52
CA ASN A 283 9.12 10.33 14.80
C ASN A 283 8.18 10.12 13.61
N ILE A 284 8.75 9.59 12.52
CA ILE A 284 8.09 9.44 11.22
C ILE A 284 7.93 7.94 10.93
N GLY A 285 6.71 7.51 10.63
CA GLY A 285 6.42 6.14 10.19
C GLY A 285 6.39 6.02 8.66
N LEU A 286 6.47 4.78 8.17
CA LEU A 286 6.18 4.45 6.77
C LEU A 286 4.70 4.09 6.63
N ARG A 287 3.99 4.74 5.70
CA ARG A 287 2.58 4.46 5.39
C ARG A 287 2.39 4.51 3.87
N VAL A 288 2.71 3.39 3.22
CA VAL A 288 2.63 3.23 1.76
C VAL A 288 1.20 3.48 1.25
N TRP A 289 1.07 3.98 0.03
CA TRP A 289 -0.22 4.06 -0.68
C TRP A 289 -0.88 2.66 -0.73
N PRO A 290 -2.22 2.54 -0.55
CA PRO A 290 -3.24 3.58 -0.39
C PRO A 290 -3.40 4.11 1.04
N HIS A 291 -2.73 3.51 2.02
CA HIS A 291 -2.97 3.76 3.45
C HIS A 291 -2.75 5.23 3.87
N CYS A 292 -1.83 5.95 3.21
CA CYS A 292 -1.59 7.37 3.44
C CYS A 292 -2.75 8.26 2.97
N GLU A 293 -3.31 8.00 1.78
CA GLU A 293 -4.48 8.71 1.26
C GLU A 293 -5.70 8.52 2.16
N VAL A 294 -6.00 7.26 2.51
CA VAL A 294 -7.13 6.93 3.38
C VAL A 294 -6.99 7.63 4.73
N PHE A 295 -5.79 7.65 5.32
CA PHE A 295 -5.56 8.38 6.57
C PHE A 295 -5.80 9.88 6.41
N ALA A 296 -5.24 10.52 5.37
CA ALA A 296 -5.41 11.95 5.12
C ALA A 296 -6.89 12.34 4.94
N ILE A 297 -7.66 11.50 4.23
CA ILE A 297 -9.10 11.68 4.01
C ILE A 297 -9.90 11.54 5.31
N LEU A 298 -9.56 10.58 6.17
CA LEU A 298 -10.29 10.29 7.41
C LEU A 298 -9.81 11.09 8.64
N LYS A 299 -8.61 11.69 8.61
CA LYS A 299 -8.02 12.48 9.70
C LYS A 299 -8.99 13.52 10.31
N PRO A 300 -9.76 14.31 9.55
CA PRO A 300 -10.74 15.25 10.12
C PRO A 300 -11.89 14.55 10.88
N SER A 301 -12.36 13.42 10.35
CA SER A 301 -13.46 12.62 10.92
C SER A 301 -13.01 11.87 12.19
N GLN A 302 -11.77 11.39 12.23
CA GLN A 302 -11.16 10.78 13.41
C GLN A 302 -10.84 11.83 14.49
N ALA A 303 -10.33 13.00 14.11
CA ALA A 303 -10.14 14.11 15.03
C ALA A 303 -11.45 14.52 15.71
N ARG A 304 -12.55 14.62 14.94
CA ARG A 304 -13.90 14.90 15.46
C ARG A 304 -14.36 13.83 16.44
N ASN A 305 -14.21 12.54 16.10
CA ASN A 305 -14.54 11.42 17.00
C ASN A 305 -13.85 11.54 18.37
N ARG A 306 -12.53 11.76 18.37
CA ARG A 306 -11.70 11.87 19.57
C ARG A 306 -11.99 13.13 20.39
N GLN A 307 -12.03 14.30 19.74
CA GLN A 307 -12.22 15.59 20.41
C GLN A 307 -13.61 15.70 21.06
N LYS A 308 -14.66 15.27 20.36
CA LYS A 308 -16.04 15.31 20.86
C LYS A 308 -16.44 14.07 21.67
N LYS A 309 -15.52 13.10 21.81
CA LYS A 309 -15.73 11.82 22.52
C LYS A 309 -17.01 11.10 22.04
N HIS A 310 -17.16 10.95 20.72
CA HIS A 310 -18.36 10.33 20.17
C HIS A 310 -18.46 8.82 20.45
N GLY A 311 -17.36 8.17 20.79
CA GLY A 311 -17.35 6.78 21.29
C GLY A 311 -17.25 5.70 20.22
N LEU A 312 -17.20 6.07 18.94
CA LEU A 312 -16.90 5.11 17.86
C LEU A 312 -15.49 4.57 18.05
N SER A 313 -15.31 3.26 18.02
CA SER A 313 -14.00 2.63 18.03
C SER A 313 -13.96 1.36 17.19
N VAL A 314 -12.77 1.03 16.69
CA VAL A 314 -12.49 -0.24 16.02
C VAL A 314 -11.28 -0.93 16.65
N SER A 315 -11.35 -2.24 16.78
CA SER A 315 -10.29 -3.09 17.30
C SER A 315 -10.24 -4.41 16.52
N ALA A 316 -9.09 -5.08 16.53
CA ALA A 316 -8.90 -6.39 15.90
C ALA A 316 -8.51 -7.45 16.95
N PRO A 317 -9.49 -8.12 17.60
CA PRO A 317 -9.20 -9.08 18.69
C PRO A 317 -8.48 -10.36 18.27
N SER A 318 -8.13 -10.53 16.99
CA SER A 318 -7.20 -11.58 16.53
C SER A 318 -5.76 -11.10 16.38
N ALA A 319 -5.51 -9.80 16.35
CA ALA A 319 -4.16 -9.26 16.20
C ALA A 319 -3.43 -9.24 17.56
N ILE A 320 -2.25 -9.88 17.62
CA ILE A 320 -1.38 -9.89 18.80
C ILE A 320 -0.29 -8.85 18.59
N ASP A 321 -0.17 -7.88 19.48
CA ASP A 321 0.76 -6.74 19.37
C ASP A 321 0.65 -5.98 18.02
N GLY A 322 -0.58 -5.89 17.48
CA GLY A 322 -0.85 -5.27 16.18
C GLY A 322 -0.50 -6.15 14.96
N ARG A 323 -0.09 -7.40 15.18
CA ARG A 323 0.33 -8.35 14.14
C ARG A 323 -0.68 -9.47 13.93
N LEU A 324 -0.79 -9.89 12.68
CA LEU A 324 -1.60 -11.01 12.22
C LEU A 324 -0.70 -11.96 11.42
N ARG A 325 -0.71 -13.26 11.75
CA ARG A 325 0.11 -14.25 11.04
C ARG A 325 -0.67 -14.94 9.94
N GLU A 326 0.04 -15.48 8.96
CA GLU A 326 -0.52 -16.35 7.93
C GLU A 326 -1.43 -17.45 8.51
N GLY A 327 -2.66 -17.52 8.00
CA GLY A 327 -3.71 -18.43 8.48
C GLY A 327 -4.50 -17.93 9.69
N ASP A 328 -4.17 -16.79 10.30
CA ASP A 328 -5.01 -16.17 11.31
C ASP A 328 -6.28 -15.58 10.67
N ALA A 329 -7.42 -15.73 11.34
CA ALA A 329 -8.67 -15.09 10.92
C ALA A 329 -8.66 -13.58 11.25
N VAL A 330 -9.02 -12.73 10.30
CA VAL A 330 -9.16 -11.28 10.53
C VAL A 330 -10.48 -10.99 11.25
N ARG A 331 -10.47 -11.01 12.58
CA ARG A 331 -11.63 -10.64 13.41
C ARG A 331 -11.61 -9.15 13.70
N VAL A 332 -12.71 -8.47 13.38
CA VAL A 332 -12.87 -7.03 13.61
C VAL A 332 -14.03 -6.80 14.56
N GLN A 333 -13.79 -6.00 15.60
CA GLN A 333 -14.78 -5.57 16.57
C GLN A 333 -14.95 -4.06 16.45
N VAL A 334 -16.15 -3.62 16.08
CA VAL A 334 -16.56 -2.22 16.06
C VAL A 334 -17.50 -1.95 17.23
N VAL A 335 -17.36 -0.79 17.87
CA VAL A 335 -18.33 -0.24 18.82
C VAL A 335 -18.92 1.04 18.24
N ALA A 336 -20.24 1.10 18.09
CA ALA A 336 -20.95 2.25 17.58
C ALA A 336 -20.79 3.47 18.49
N PRO A 337 -20.87 4.70 17.95
CA PRO A 337 -20.84 5.91 18.78
C PRO A 337 -22.04 5.98 19.74
N HIS A 338 -22.04 6.96 20.64
CA HIS A 338 -23.11 7.22 21.61
C HIS A 338 -24.41 7.78 20.98
N HIS A 339 -24.65 7.51 19.70
CA HIS A 339 -25.87 7.83 18.97
C HIS A 339 -26.11 6.78 17.87
N GLU A 340 -27.36 6.67 17.43
CA GLU A 340 -27.70 5.81 16.29
C GLU A 340 -27.03 6.28 15.00
N SER A 341 -26.45 5.34 14.26
CA SER A 341 -25.65 5.62 13.06
C SER A 341 -25.65 4.45 12.09
N TYR A 342 -25.32 4.74 10.83
CA TYR A 342 -24.95 3.76 9.82
C TYR A 342 -23.43 3.59 9.82
N ILE A 343 -22.97 2.35 9.69
CA ILE A 343 -21.57 1.96 9.82
C ILE A 343 -21.07 1.37 8.51
N TRP A 344 -19.83 1.69 8.15
CA TRP A 344 -19.05 1.03 7.10
C TRP A 344 -17.71 0.61 7.66
N VAL A 345 -17.28 -0.59 7.32
CA VAL A 345 -16.00 -1.15 7.77
C VAL A 345 -15.25 -1.64 6.54
N ASP A 346 -14.11 -1.01 6.28
CA ASP A 346 -13.27 -1.28 5.11
C ASP A 346 -11.91 -1.81 5.59
N TYR A 347 -11.37 -2.82 4.90
CA TYR A 347 -10.05 -3.39 5.13
C TYR A 347 -9.19 -3.15 3.90
N PHE A 348 -8.18 -2.31 4.07
CA PHE A 348 -7.16 -2.04 3.06
C PHE A 348 -6.02 -3.05 3.21
N THR A 349 -5.71 -3.74 2.13
CA THR A 349 -4.75 -4.83 2.04
C THR A 349 -3.38 -4.34 1.57
N ALA A 350 -2.34 -5.16 1.77
CA ALA A 350 -0.96 -4.80 1.47
C ALA A 350 -0.64 -4.72 -0.04
N ASP A 351 -1.47 -5.30 -0.90
CA ASP A 351 -1.48 -5.19 -2.37
C ASP A 351 -2.07 -3.86 -2.87
N GLY A 352 -2.72 -3.07 -2.00
CA GLY A 352 -3.35 -1.80 -2.35
C GLY A 352 -4.83 -1.89 -2.76
N SER A 353 -5.50 -2.99 -2.42
CA SER A 353 -6.93 -3.18 -2.62
C SER A 353 -7.75 -2.86 -1.37
N VAL A 354 -9.08 -2.90 -1.46
CA VAL A 354 -10.00 -2.75 -0.34
C VAL A 354 -11.06 -3.85 -0.34
N MET A 355 -11.26 -4.48 0.82
CA MET A 355 -12.35 -5.41 1.10
C MET A 355 -13.38 -4.70 1.97
N HIS A 356 -14.65 -4.72 1.57
CA HIS A 356 -15.73 -4.07 2.30
C HIS A 356 -16.41 -5.07 3.23
N LEU A 357 -16.14 -4.98 4.54
CA LEU A 357 -16.38 -6.06 5.49
C LEU A 357 -17.85 -6.24 5.89
N ASN A 358 -18.69 -5.25 5.60
CA ASN A 358 -20.11 -5.25 5.93
C ASN A 358 -21.03 -4.98 4.72
N THR A 359 -20.61 -5.38 3.51
CA THR A 359 -21.48 -5.36 2.32
C THR A 359 -22.64 -6.34 2.47
N GLY A 360 -23.85 -5.80 2.51
CA GLY A 360 -25.09 -6.56 2.44
C GLY A 360 -26.15 -5.78 1.66
N PRO A 361 -27.32 -6.40 1.39
CA PRO A 361 -28.42 -5.75 0.67
C PRO A 361 -29.04 -4.57 1.43
N ALA A 362 -28.72 -4.40 2.72
CA ALA A 362 -29.14 -3.27 3.54
C ALA A 362 -27.92 -2.66 4.26
N PRO A 363 -27.82 -1.31 4.36
CA PRO A 363 -26.78 -0.64 5.15
C PRO A 363 -26.80 -1.07 6.62
N THR A 364 -25.63 -1.38 7.20
CA THR A 364 -25.53 -1.74 8.62
C THR A 364 -25.85 -0.54 9.50
N ARG A 365 -26.93 -0.64 10.29
CA ARG A 365 -27.38 0.38 11.25
C ARG A 365 -27.18 -0.14 12.66
N LEU A 366 -26.46 0.60 13.49
CA LEU A 366 -26.21 0.27 14.90
C LEU A 366 -26.81 1.33 15.83
N ARG A 367 -27.29 0.88 16.99
CA ARG A 367 -27.76 1.71 18.10
C ARG A 367 -26.57 2.31 18.87
N ALA A 368 -26.87 3.28 19.72
CA ALA A 368 -25.86 3.94 20.54
C ALA A 368 -25.08 2.94 21.41
N GLY A 369 -23.75 2.85 21.19
CA GLY A 369 -22.87 1.94 21.92
C GLY A 369 -23.05 0.44 21.61
N GLU A 370 -23.79 0.08 20.57
CA GLU A 370 -23.93 -1.31 20.12
C GLU A 370 -22.63 -1.82 19.48
N SER A 371 -22.32 -3.10 19.69
CA SER A 371 -21.09 -3.73 19.20
C SER A 371 -21.36 -4.65 18.02
N LEU A 372 -20.58 -4.51 16.95
CA LEU A 372 -20.61 -5.34 15.76
C LEU A 372 -19.31 -6.16 15.66
N GLU A 373 -19.45 -7.47 15.50
CA GLU A 373 -18.34 -8.39 15.22
C GLU A 373 -18.37 -8.86 13.78
N LEU A 374 -17.23 -8.80 13.11
CA LEU A 374 -17.00 -9.24 11.73
C LEU A 374 -15.84 -10.25 11.70
N GLY A 375 -15.85 -11.18 10.74
CA GLY A 375 -14.82 -12.22 10.63
C GLY A 375 -15.06 -13.49 11.47
N ARG A 376 -16.31 -13.78 11.87
CA ARG A 376 -16.66 -15.04 12.56
C ARG A 376 -17.12 -16.17 11.61
N ASP A 377 -18.01 -15.86 10.66
CA ASP A 377 -18.77 -16.86 9.88
C ASP A 377 -18.44 -16.81 8.36
N ILE A 378 -17.17 -16.63 7.99
CA ILE A 378 -16.76 -16.23 6.63
C ILE A 378 -15.83 -17.29 5.98
N PRO A 379 -15.89 -17.53 4.65
CA PRO A 379 -15.00 -18.46 3.94
C PRO A 379 -13.49 -18.16 4.11
N SER A 380 -12.67 -19.13 3.69
CA SER A 380 -11.19 -19.11 3.81
C SER A 380 -10.48 -17.91 3.15
N SER A 381 -11.18 -17.11 2.34
CA SER A 381 -10.68 -15.85 1.77
C SER A 381 -10.45 -14.73 2.80
N TRP A 382 -10.78 -14.94 4.07
CA TRP A 382 -10.57 -14.00 5.19
C TRP A 382 -9.50 -14.47 6.18
N LEU A 383 -8.72 -15.47 5.79
CA LEU A 383 -7.46 -15.81 6.44
C LEU A 383 -6.38 -14.87 5.93
N VAL A 384 -5.46 -14.48 6.82
CA VAL A 384 -4.28 -13.71 6.46
C VAL A 384 -3.42 -14.54 5.49
N SER A 385 -3.15 -13.98 4.33
CA SER A 385 -2.42 -14.62 3.23
C SER A 385 -1.43 -13.63 2.59
N PRO A 386 -0.49 -14.10 1.75
CA PRO A 386 0.35 -13.22 0.95
C PRO A 386 -0.47 -12.28 0.04
N PRO A 387 -0.03 -11.03 -0.18
CA PRO A 387 1.22 -10.45 0.28
C PRO A 387 1.16 -9.97 1.74
N PHE A 388 2.23 -10.24 2.47
CA PHE A 388 2.40 -9.75 3.85
C PHE A 388 2.89 -8.31 3.87
N GLY A 389 2.39 -7.50 4.81
CA GLY A 389 2.81 -6.12 4.97
C GLY A 389 1.87 -5.31 5.86
N ASN A 390 1.93 -3.98 5.72
CA ASN A 390 1.01 -3.10 6.42
C ASN A 390 -0.40 -3.23 5.83
N VAL A 391 -1.40 -3.38 6.70
CA VAL A 391 -2.83 -3.37 6.36
C VAL A 391 -3.55 -2.37 7.26
N MET A 392 -4.75 -1.95 6.89
CA MET A 392 -5.51 -0.98 7.69
C MET A 392 -7.00 -1.28 7.70
N ILE A 393 -7.60 -1.32 8.88
CA ILE A 393 -9.05 -1.35 9.05
C ILE A 393 -9.51 0.06 9.34
N THR A 394 -10.51 0.55 8.60
CA THR A 394 -11.19 1.82 8.87
C THR A 394 -12.65 1.59 9.14
N VAL A 395 -13.20 2.32 10.11
CA VAL A 395 -14.63 2.41 10.36
C VAL A 395 -15.13 3.84 10.12
N LEU A 396 -16.20 3.96 9.35
CA LEU A 396 -16.94 5.21 9.13
C LEU A 396 -18.31 5.11 9.79
N SER A 397 -18.75 6.20 10.41
CA SER A 397 -20.10 6.38 10.96
C SER A 397 -20.73 7.62 10.38
N ALA A 398 -21.95 7.49 9.85
CA ALA A 398 -22.74 8.61 9.32
C ALA A 398 -24.21 8.53 9.79
N PRO A 399 -24.93 9.67 9.88
CA PRO A 399 -26.33 9.68 10.32
C PRO A 399 -27.32 9.18 9.25
N MET A 400 -26.89 9.03 8.00
CA MET A 400 -27.67 8.54 6.85
C MET A 400 -26.78 7.61 6.01
N PRO A 401 -27.35 6.62 5.30
CA PRO A 401 -26.58 5.77 4.39
C PRO A 401 -25.99 6.59 3.24
N PHE A 402 -24.74 6.33 2.86
CA PHE A 402 -24.18 6.86 1.62
C PHE A 402 -24.96 6.30 0.41
N SER A 403 -25.27 7.15 -0.57
CA SER A 403 -26.14 6.81 -1.71
C SER A 403 -25.60 5.70 -2.62
N GLU A 404 -24.30 5.46 -2.58
CA GLU A 404 -23.60 4.50 -3.45
C GLU A 404 -23.47 3.09 -2.88
N THR A 405 -24.10 2.76 -1.74
CA THR A 405 -23.91 1.44 -1.11
C THR A 405 -24.56 0.29 -1.87
N SER A 406 -25.54 0.60 -2.73
CA SER A 406 -26.29 -0.38 -3.50
C SER A 406 -25.46 -0.91 -4.67
N GLY A 407 -24.96 -2.14 -4.57
CA GLY A 407 -24.20 -2.79 -5.64
C GLY A 407 -22.70 -2.50 -5.66
N ARG A 408 -22.10 -2.07 -4.54
CA ARG A 408 -20.64 -2.11 -4.40
C ARG A 408 -20.16 -3.57 -4.46
N PRO A 409 -19.06 -3.86 -5.17
CA PRO A 409 -18.45 -5.18 -5.08
C PRO A 409 -17.94 -5.41 -3.64
N PRO A 410 -17.80 -6.67 -3.17
CA PRO A 410 -17.22 -6.95 -1.86
C PRO A 410 -15.71 -6.62 -1.79
N TYR A 411 -15.07 -6.45 -2.95
CA TYR A 411 -13.64 -6.16 -3.13
C TYR A 411 -13.44 -5.25 -4.35
N GLU A 412 -12.57 -4.25 -4.25
CA GLU A 412 -12.15 -3.41 -5.38
C GLU A 412 -10.75 -2.80 -5.16
N MET A 413 -10.15 -2.23 -6.20
CA MET A 413 -8.90 -1.48 -6.09
C MET A 413 -9.10 -0.19 -5.29
N ALA A 414 -8.19 0.13 -4.37
CA ALA A 414 -8.34 1.34 -3.55
C ALA A 414 -8.31 2.64 -4.38
N SER A 415 -7.69 2.65 -5.56
CA SER A 415 -7.73 3.80 -6.48
C SER A 415 -9.15 4.16 -6.94
N ALA A 416 -9.99 3.16 -7.24
CA ALA A 416 -11.39 3.35 -7.61
C ALA A 416 -12.25 3.74 -6.39
N TYR A 417 -11.99 3.15 -5.23
CA TYR A 417 -12.73 3.45 -4.01
C TYR A 417 -12.44 4.85 -3.45
N LEU A 418 -11.17 5.28 -3.45
CA LEU A 418 -10.73 6.54 -2.85
C LEU A 418 -11.37 7.78 -3.47
N LEU A 419 -11.65 7.77 -4.77
CA LEU A 419 -12.37 8.86 -5.44
C LEU A 419 -13.80 8.98 -4.90
N ARG A 420 -14.55 7.87 -4.90
CA ARG A 420 -15.92 7.80 -4.38
C ARG A 420 -16.02 8.11 -2.89
N LEU A 421 -15.07 7.64 -2.09
CA LEU A 421 -14.98 7.96 -0.66
C LEU A 421 -14.82 9.48 -0.44
N ARG A 422 -13.97 10.16 -1.23
CA ARG A 422 -13.83 11.63 -1.16
C ARG A 422 -15.14 12.34 -1.52
N GLU A 423 -15.84 11.89 -2.55
CA GLU A 423 -17.12 12.47 -2.97
C GLU A 423 -18.23 12.28 -1.92
N ALA A 424 -18.38 11.07 -1.38
CA ALA A 424 -19.35 10.76 -0.32
C ALA A 424 -19.09 11.58 0.96
N LEU A 425 -17.82 11.76 1.34
CA LEU A 425 -17.41 12.61 2.47
C LEU A 425 -17.58 14.10 2.17
N ALA A 426 -17.36 14.55 0.94
CA ALA A 426 -17.59 15.94 0.53
C ALA A 426 -19.08 16.31 0.56
N ALA A 427 -19.96 15.43 0.05
CA ALA A 427 -21.41 15.58 0.17
C ALA A 427 -21.87 15.62 1.64
N SER A 428 -21.17 14.89 2.51
CA SER A 428 -21.49 14.76 3.94
C SER A 428 -20.73 15.76 4.84
N LYS A 429 -19.93 16.67 4.28
CA LYS A 429 -18.89 17.45 5.00
C LYS A 429 -19.42 18.37 6.10
N ASN A 430 -20.71 18.74 6.03
CA ASN A 430 -21.40 19.57 7.02
C ASN A 430 -22.05 18.74 8.15
N SER A 431 -21.97 17.40 8.10
CA SER A 431 -22.49 16.53 9.16
C SER A 431 -21.52 16.47 10.34
N GLU A 432 -21.88 17.13 11.44
CA GLU A 432 -21.17 17.01 12.72
C GLU A 432 -21.21 15.60 13.34
N ARG A 433 -21.99 14.69 12.75
CA ARG A 433 -22.08 13.27 13.12
C ARG A 433 -21.32 12.34 12.17
N LEU A 434 -20.71 12.88 11.11
CA LEU A 434 -19.77 12.13 10.28
C LEU A 434 -18.43 12.03 11.02
N ILE A 435 -18.10 10.82 11.42
CA ILE A 435 -16.93 10.48 12.23
C ILE A 435 -16.30 9.19 11.74
N ALA A 436 -15.03 8.97 12.07
CA ALA A 436 -14.30 7.77 11.71
C ALA A 436 -13.42 7.29 12.87
N ASP A 437 -13.00 6.04 12.79
CA ASP A 437 -11.82 5.54 13.50
C ASP A 437 -11.05 4.56 12.62
N LEU A 438 -9.79 4.29 12.93
CA LEU A 438 -8.94 3.40 12.14
C LEU A 438 -7.84 2.77 12.99
N ILE A 439 -7.44 1.56 12.60
CA ILE A 439 -6.31 0.82 13.15
C ILE A 439 -5.43 0.31 12.00
N SER A 440 -4.11 0.46 12.16
CA SER A 440 -3.12 -0.13 11.25
C SER A 440 -2.56 -1.39 11.91
N LEU A 441 -2.40 -2.45 11.12
CA LEU A 441 -1.88 -3.75 11.54
C LEU A 441 -0.77 -4.18 10.57
N GLU A 442 0.02 -5.18 10.96
CA GLU A 442 1.05 -5.79 10.12
C GLU A 442 0.72 -7.28 9.92
N THR A 443 0.51 -7.70 8.68
CA THR A 443 0.40 -9.12 8.32
C THR A 443 1.80 -9.69 8.09
N VAL A 444 2.06 -10.90 8.57
CA VAL A 444 3.37 -11.57 8.48
C VAL A 444 3.24 -13.06 8.15
N ALA A 445 4.28 -13.63 7.55
CA ALA A 445 4.45 -15.08 7.46
C ALA A 445 4.50 -15.72 8.86
N ARG A 446 4.18 -17.01 8.95
CA ARG A 446 3.94 -17.71 10.23
C ARG A 446 5.16 -17.95 11.12
#